data_AF-A0A939UPH3-F1
#
_entry.id   AF-A0A939UPH3-F1
#
_cell.length_a   1.000
_cell.length_b   1.000
_cell.length_c   1.000
_cell.angle_alpha   90.00
_cell.angle_beta   90.00
_cell.angle_gamma   90.00
#
_symmetry.space_group_name_H-M   'P 1'
#
loop_
_entity.id
_entity.type
_entity.pdbx_description
1 polymer ?
#
loop_
_entity_poly.entity_id
_entity_poly.type
_entity_poly.pdbx_seq_one_letter_code
_entity_poly.pdbx_strand_id
1 'polypeptide(L)'
;VGSLAFGYLIMNIFSSSANLSGDVCSTLFGSTSILTLTTKEVWMSIALSVAVVLIFIFYYNKIFAVTFDEDFAKASGAKADRYNLLVAIVIAVIIVLAMNLVGSLLISALIIFPAISAMRVFRNYRAVTVCSMVLSVLSAFSGIIISILAGTPVGSTIVAVDVGVFALCCLYGFITGGFKK
;
A
#
# COMPACT_ATOMS: atom_id res chain seq x y z
N VAL A 1 -7.05 -10.07 -2.63
CA VAL A 1 -6.80 -8.87 -3.49
C VAL A 1 -6.19 -9.26 -4.83
N GLY A 2 -5.07 -9.99 -4.88
CA GLY A 2 -4.46 -10.42 -6.16
C GLY A 2 -5.38 -11.20 -7.09
N SER A 3 -6.13 -12.20 -6.58
CA SER A 3 -7.12 -12.95 -7.37
C SER A 3 -8.26 -12.09 -7.91
N LEU A 4 -8.72 -11.11 -7.12
CA LEU A 4 -9.78 -10.16 -7.52
C LEU A 4 -9.29 -9.20 -8.62
N ALA A 5 -8.05 -8.71 -8.51
CA ALA A 5 -7.44 -7.87 -9.54
C ALA A 5 -7.27 -8.63 -10.86
N PHE A 6 -6.82 -9.89 -10.79
CA PHE A 6 -6.67 -10.74 -11.98
C PHE A 6 -8.02 -11.07 -12.63
N GLY A 7 -9.05 -11.36 -11.82
CA GLY A 7 -10.41 -11.57 -12.30
C GLY A 7 -11.01 -10.34 -12.99
N TYR A 8 -10.79 -9.14 -12.44
CA TYR A 8 -11.24 -7.90 -13.06
C TYR A 8 -10.50 -7.59 -14.37
N LEU A 9 -9.21 -7.92 -14.46
CA LEU A 9 -8.40 -7.76 -15.67
C LEU A 9 -8.91 -8.67 -16.80
N ILE A 10 -9.20 -9.95 -16.50
CA ILE A 10 -9.81 -10.89 -17.45
C ILE A 10 -11.19 -10.40 -17.90
N MET A 11 -12.03 -9.94 -16.96
CA MET A 11 -13.35 -9.41 -17.28
C MET A 11 -13.26 -8.18 -18.20
N ASN A 12 -12.28 -7.30 -17.98
CA ASN A 12 -12.07 -6.12 -18.83
C ASN A 12 -11.64 -6.49 -20.26
N ILE A 13 -10.79 -7.50 -20.43
CA ILE A 13 -10.30 -7.96 -21.74
C ILE A 13 -11.36 -8.78 -22.50
N PHE A 14 -12.24 -9.52 -21.81
CA PHE A 14 -13.18 -10.46 -22.44
C PHE A 14 -14.67 -10.05 -22.39
N SER A 15 -15.08 -8.93 -21.77
CA SER A 15 -16.50 -8.60 -21.64
C SER A 15 -17.14 -8.02 -22.90
N SER A 16 -18.15 -8.74 -23.38
CA SER A 16 -19.10 -8.35 -24.43
C SER A 16 -20.31 -7.54 -23.92
N SER A 17 -20.35 -7.09 -22.65
CA SER A 17 -21.47 -6.34 -22.09
C SER A 17 -21.03 -5.32 -21.03
N ALA A 18 -21.37 -4.04 -21.23
CA ALA A 18 -20.76 -2.89 -20.57
C ALA A 18 -21.44 -2.36 -19.28
N ASN A 19 -22.48 -2.98 -18.70
CA ASN A 19 -23.44 -2.18 -17.90
C ASN A 19 -23.88 -2.67 -16.50
N LEU A 20 -23.20 -3.60 -15.81
CA LEU A 20 -23.67 -4.02 -14.46
C LEU A 20 -22.63 -4.00 -13.32
N SER A 21 -21.34 -3.78 -13.59
CA SER A 21 -20.30 -3.73 -12.53
C SER A 21 -19.46 -2.46 -12.54
N GLY A 22 -19.86 -1.45 -13.33
CA GLY A 22 -19.11 -0.22 -13.53
C GLY A 22 -18.93 0.62 -12.26
N ASP A 23 -19.90 0.64 -11.35
CA ASP A 23 -19.90 1.55 -10.20
C ASP A 23 -19.12 0.99 -8.99
N VAL A 24 -19.37 -0.28 -8.64
CA VAL A 24 -18.69 -0.93 -7.51
C VAL A 24 -17.24 -1.26 -7.85
N CYS A 25 -16.95 -1.77 -9.05
CA CYS A 25 -15.56 -2.08 -9.41
C CYS A 25 -14.73 -0.82 -9.67
N SER A 26 -15.31 0.27 -10.17
CA SER A 26 -14.57 1.54 -10.35
C SER A 26 -14.22 2.21 -9.03
N THR A 27 -15.10 2.13 -8.02
CA THR A 27 -14.82 2.63 -6.66
C THR A 27 -13.83 1.75 -5.90
N LEU A 28 -13.89 0.42 -6.09
CA LEU A 28 -12.93 -0.52 -5.48
C LEU A 28 -11.52 -0.45 -6.09
N PHE A 29 -11.41 -0.16 -7.39
CA PHE A 29 -10.13 -0.10 -8.14
C PHE A 29 -9.74 1.33 -8.59
N GLY A 30 -10.48 2.37 -8.19
CA GLY A 30 -10.12 3.79 -8.40
C GLY A 30 -9.96 4.26 -9.84
N SER A 31 -10.56 3.59 -10.82
CA SER A 31 -10.24 3.81 -12.25
C SER A 31 -10.67 5.17 -12.81
N THR A 32 -11.53 5.93 -12.12
CA THR A 32 -12.04 7.24 -12.56
C THR A 32 -11.61 8.40 -11.64
N SER A 33 -11.30 8.16 -10.37
CA SER A 33 -10.92 9.22 -9.42
C SER A 33 -9.46 9.66 -9.52
N ILE A 34 -8.54 8.85 -10.06
CA ILE A 34 -7.13 9.24 -10.17
C ILE A 34 -6.89 10.32 -11.25
N LEU A 35 -7.76 10.37 -12.27
CA LEU A 35 -7.70 11.31 -13.41
C LEU A 35 -8.62 12.53 -13.24
N THR A 36 -9.59 12.47 -12.32
CA THR A 36 -10.57 13.55 -12.06
C THR A 36 -10.30 14.26 -10.74
N LEU A 37 -9.04 14.33 -10.33
CA LEU A 37 -8.65 15.02 -9.09
C LEU A 37 -8.85 16.53 -9.24
N THR A 38 -9.69 17.11 -8.39
CA THR A 38 -9.81 18.57 -8.31
C THR A 38 -8.56 19.13 -7.64
N THR A 39 -8.06 20.30 -8.08
CA THR A 39 -6.88 20.97 -7.49
C THR A 39 -6.96 21.14 -5.97
N LYS A 40 -8.17 21.30 -5.43
CA LYS A 40 -8.44 21.34 -3.99
C LYS A 40 -8.16 20.02 -3.26
N GLU A 41 -8.50 18.88 -3.86
CA GLU A 41 -8.28 17.55 -3.27
C GLU A 41 -6.79 17.19 -3.26
N VAL A 42 -6.06 17.60 -4.30
CA VAL A 42 -4.60 17.45 -4.37
C VAL A 42 -3.91 18.29 -3.30
N TRP A 43 -4.34 19.54 -3.07
CA TRP A 43 -3.71 20.38 -2.06
C TRP A 43 -3.99 19.85 -0.64
N MET A 44 -5.21 19.38 -0.39
CA MET A 44 -5.58 18.73 0.88
C MET A 44 -4.77 17.45 1.11
N SER A 45 -4.56 16.62 0.08
CA SER A 45 -3.76 15.39 0.21
C SER A 45 -2.27 15.69 0.46
N ILE A 46 -1.71 16.71 -0.18
CA ILE A 46 -0.33 17.15 0.05
C ILE A 46 -0.14 17.67 1.49
N ALA A 47 -1.01 18.59 1.94
CA ALA A 47 -0.91 19.17 3.28
C ALA A 47 -0.96 18.07 4.36
N LEU A 48 -1.82 17.09 4.16
CA LEU A 48 -2.03 16.02 5.13
C LEU A 48 -0.95 14.92 5.05
N SER A 49 -0.42 14.63 3.85
CA SER A 49 0.77 13.78 3.68
C SER A 49 1.97 14.35 4.45
N VAL A 50 2.21 15.67 4.33
CA VAL A 50 3.25 16.36 5.11
C VAL A 50 3.00 16.26 6.61
N ALA A 51 1.76 16.45 7.06
CA ALA A 51 1.39 16.32 8.48
C ALA A 51 1.65 14.90 9.02
N VAL A 52 1.29 13.86 8.26
CA VAL A 52 1.53 12.45 8.61
C VAL A 52 3.03 12.15 8.69
N VAL A 53 3.82 12.61 7.71
CA VAL A 53 5.28 12.42 7.70
C VAL A 53 5.93 13.13 8.90
N LEU A 54 5.50 14.34 9.22
CA LEU A 54 5.98 15.08 10.41
C LEU A 54 5.66 14.34 11.71
N ILE A 55 4.44 13.82 11.86
CA ILE A 55 4.05 13.01 13.02
C ILE A 55 4.93 11.74 13.08
N PHE A 56 5.16 11.07 11.95
CA PHE A 56 5.99 9.87 11.91
C PHE A 56 7.45 10.15 12.31
N ILE A 57 8.03 11.26 11.85
CA ILE A 57 9.40 11.67 12.23
C ILE A 57 9.47 12.03 13.71
N PHE A 58 8.51 12.82 14.22
CA PHE A 58 8.51 13.29 15.61
C PHE A 58 8.26 12.16 16.61
N TYR A 59 7.42 11.18 16.26
CA TYR A 59 7.09 10.03 17.10
C TYR A 59 7.85 8.75 16.73
N TYR A 60 8.85 8.81 15.85
CA TYR A 60 9.58 7.65 15.33
C TYR A 60 10.05 6.68 16.41
N ASN A 61 10.71 7.18 17.46
CA ASN A 61 11.22 6.35 18.56
C ASN A 61 10.12 5.63 19.35
N LYS A 62 8.92 6.23 19.45
CA LYS A 62 7.78 5.65 20.17
C LYS A 62 6.99 4.67 19.32
N ILE A 63 6.84 4.95 18.03
CA ILE A 63 6.23 4.03 17.06
C ILE A 63 7.08 2.77 16.93
N PHE A 64 8.41 2.91 16.90
CA PHE A 64 9.32 1.77 16.89
C PHE A 64 9.18 0.89 18.14
N ALA A 65 9.11 1.49 19.33
CA ALA A 65 8.97 0.76 20.59
C ALA A 65 7.65 -0.03 20.67
N VAL A 66 6.53 0.57 20.24
CA VAL A 66 5.22 -0.11 20.21
C VAL A 66 5.17 -1.21 19.13
N THR A 67 5.82 -1.01 17.99
CA THR A 67 5.81 -1.99 16.89
C THR A 67 6.68 -3.22 17.18
N PHE A 68 7.75 -3.07 17.98
CA PHE A 68 8.67 -4.17 18.25
C PHE A 68 8.17 -5.09 19.37
N ASP A 69 7.53 -4.55 20.41
CA ASP A 69 6.92 -5.34 21.48
C ASP A 69 5.97 -4.47 22.33
N GLU A 70 4.66 -4.57 22.08
CA GLU A 70 3.65 -3.83 22.85
C GLU A 70 3.62 -4.28 24.32
N ASP A 71 3.82 -5.57 24.58
CA ASP A 71 3.80 -6.16 25.92
C ASP A 71 5.04 -5.74 26.73
N PHE A 72 6.22 -5.68 26.09
CA PHE A 72 7.43 -5.16 26.72
C PHE A 72 7.36 -3.64 26.93
N ALA A 73 6.70 -2.90 26.04
CA ALA A 73 6.46 -1.46 26.21
C ALA A 73 5.49 -1.16 27.37
N LYS A 74 4.44 -2.00 27.53
CA LYS A 74 3.53 -1.94 28.69
C LYS A 74 4.27 -2.29 29.99
N ALA A 75 5.12 -3.32 29.98
CA ALA A 75 5.92 -3.72 31.15
C ALA A 75 7.00 -2.69 31.53
N SER A 76 7.57 -1.96 30.57
CA SER A 76 8.60 -0.93 30.79
C SER A 76 8.02 0.42 31.27
N GLY A 77 6.72 0.52 31.58
CA GLY A 77 6.09 1.73 32.12
C GLY A 77 5.74 2.80 31.07
N ALA A 78 5.85 2.50 29.78
CA ALA A 78 5.32 3.38 28.74
C ALA A 78 3.79 3.21 28.66
N LYS A 79 3.05 4.31 28.51
CA LYS A 79 1.60 4.29 28.23
C LYS A 79 1.35 3.80 26.79
N ALA A 80 1.76 2.57 26.47
CA ALA A 80 1.73 1.99 25.14
C ALA A 80 0.34 2.04 24.52
N ASP A 81 -0.71 1.88 25.34
CA ASP A 81 -2.11 1.98 24.94
C ASP A 81 -2.47 3.33 24.28
N ARG A 82 -1.99 4.45 24.85
CA ARG A 82 -2.18 5.80 24.30
C ARG A 82 -1.46 5.99 22.96
N TYR A 83 -0.26 5.40 22.83
CA TYR A 83 0.53 5.50 21.60
C TYR A 83 -0.01 4.59 20.50
N ASN A 84 -0.49 3.39 20.84
CA ASN A 84 -1.19 2.52 19.92
C ASN A 84 -2.48 3.20 19.41
N LEU A 85 -3.27 3.81 20.30
CA LEU A 85 -4.45 4.58 19.90
C LEU A 85 -4.10 5.77 18.97
N LEU A 86 -3.02 6.50 19.26
CA LEU A 86 -2.55 7.59 18.39
C LEU A 86 -2.11 7.07 17.01
N VAL A 87 -1.37 5.96 16.95
CA VAL A 87 -0.97 5.31 15.69
C VAL A 87 -2.18 4.79 14.93
N ALA A 88 -3.16 4.19 15.61
CA ALA A 88 -4.40 3.71 15.01
C ALA A 88 -5.22 4.86 14.39
N ILE A 89 -5.33 6.00 15.08
CA ILE A 89 -5.99 7.20 14.54
C ILE A 89 -5.27 7.70 13.29
N VAL A 90 -3.94 7.80 13.33
CA VAL A 90 -3.14 8.24 12.18
C VAL A 90 -3.34 7.29 11.00
N ILE A 91 -3.28 5.98 11.22
CA ILE A 91 -3.52 4.96 10.17
C ILE A 91 -4.95 5.06 9.63
N ALA A 92 -5.95 5.22 10.49
CA ALA A 92 -7.34 5.37 10.07
C ALA A 92 -7.53 6.58 9.16
N VAL A 93 -6.96 7.73 9.52
CA VAL A 93 -7.00 8.95 8.70
C VAL A 93 -6.30 8.74 7.36
N ILE A 94 -5.13 8.09 7.35
CA ILE A 94 -4.41 7.76 6.10
C ILE A 94 -5.27 6.88 5.18
N ILE A 95 -5.86 5.81 5.72
CA ILE A 95 -6.64 4.85 4.93
C ILE A 95 -7.89 5.50 4.36
N VAL A 96 -8.68 6.22 5.17
CA VAL A 96 -9.92 6.87 4.71
C VAL A 96 -9.66 7.85 3.58
N LEU A 97 -8.57 8.62 3.66
CA LEU A 97 -8.21 9.57 2.61
C LEU A 97 -7.68 8.87 1.36
N ALA A 98 -6.83 7.86 1.53
CA ALA A 98 -6.30 7.09 0.41
C ALA A 98 -7.41 6.31 -0.33
N MET A 99 -8.44 5.85 0.39
CA MET A 99 -9.64 5.21 -0.18
C MET A 99 -10.36 6.11 -1.18
N ASN A 100 -10.48 7.41 -0.89
CA ASN A 100 -11.11 8.36 -1.81
C ASN A 100 -10.26 8.62 -3.07
N LEU A 101 -8.94 8.52 -2.97
CA LEU A 101 -8.02 8.85 -4.06
C LEU A 101 -7.78 7.66 -5.01
N VAL A 102 -7.61 6.46 -4.47
CA VAL A 102 -7.04 5.32 -5.19
C VAL A 102 -7.97 4.09 -5.22
N GLY A 103 -9.02 4.06 -4.39
CA GLY A 103 -9.96 2.95 -4.31
C GLY A 103 -9.54 1.86 -3.32
N SER A 104 -10.49 1.36 -2.53
CA SER A 104 -10.24 0.63 -1.27
C SER A 104 -9.44 -0.67 -1.37
N LEU A 105 -9.56 -1.41 -2.47
CA LEU A 105 -8.79 -2.64 -2.66
C LEU A 105 -7.31 -2.34 -2.93
N LEU A 106 -7.02 -1.19 -3.53
CA LEU A 106 -5.67 -0.82 -3.90
C LEU A 106 -4.83 -0.40 -2.71
N ILE A 107 -5.44 0.28 -1.74
CA ILE A 107 -4.76 0.64 -0.48
C ILE A 107 -4.35 -0.61 0.28
N SER A 108 -5.25 -1.59 0.39
CA SER A 108 -4.92 -2.86 1.05
C SER A 108 -3.74 -3.55 0.38
N ALA A 109 -3.66 -3.52 -0.97
CA ALA A 109 -2.52 -4.08 -1.69
C ALA A 109 -1.22 -3.31 -1.43
N LEU A 110 -1.23 -1.98 -1.58
CA LEU A 110 -0.05 -1.13 -1.42
C LEU A 110 0.49 -1.07 0.01
N ILE A 111 -0.35 -1.30 1.03
CA ILE A 111 0.12 -1.36 2.42
C ILE A 111 0.76 -2.73 2.70
N ILE A 112 0.17 -3.81 2.19
CA ILE A 112 0.53 -5.18 2.60
C ILE A 112 1.67 -5.76 1.73
N PHE A 113 1.56 -5.70 0.41
CA PHE A 113 2.51 -6.38 -0.49
C PHE A 113 3.96 -5.85 -0.41
N PRO A 114 4.23 -4.54 -0.44
CA PRO A 114 5.60 -4.04 -0.37
C PRO A 114 6.21 -4.21 1.03
N ALA A 115 5.39 -4.22 2.10
CA ALA A 115 5.83 -4.54 3.45
C ALA A 115 6.33 -5.99 3.54
N ILE A 116 5.51 -6.96 3.11
CA ILE A 116 5.89 -8.38 3.15
C ILE A 116 7.04 -8.68 2.17
N SER A 117 7.08 -8.03 1.00
CA SER A 117 8.19 -8.13 0.05
C SER A 117 9.52 -7.74 0.70
N ALA A 118 9.57 -6.58 1.37
CA ALA A 118 10.80 -6.10 2.00
C ALA A 118 11.21 -6.93 3.21
N MET A 119 10.25 -7.43 4.01
CA MET A 119 10.52 -8.31 5.16
C MET A 119 11.18 -9.63 4.75
N ARG A 120 10.97 -10.11 3.52
CA ARG A 120 11.67 -11.31 3.03
C ARG A 120 13.13 -11.07 2.69
N VAL A 121 13.50 -9.84 2.34
CA VAL A 121 14.85 -9.50 1.86
C VAL A 121 15.70 -8.90 2.97
N PHE A 122 15.10 -8.09 3.85
CA PHE A 122 15.81 -7.37 4.90
C PHE A 122 15.34 -7.78 6.30
N ARG A 123 16.30 -7.97 7.22
CA ARG A 123 16.03 -8.26 8.64
C ARG A 123 16.07 -7.03 9.55
N ASN A 124 16.46 -5.87 9.02
CA ASN A 124 16.61 -4.65 9.81
C ASN A 124 15.39 -3.74 9.63
N TYR A 125 14.72 -3.33 10.72
CA TYR A 125 13.46 -2.57 10.65
C TYR A 125 13.56 -1.30 9.78
N ARG A 126 14.63 -0.51 9.96
CA ARG A 126 14.89 0.68 9.14
C ARG A 126 15.01 0.35 7.65
N ALA A 127 15.70 -0.74 7.33
CA ALA A 127 15.88 -1.17 5.94
C ALA A 127 14.57 -1.68 5.34
N VAL A 128 13.75 -2.41 6.12
CA VAL A 128 12.41 -2.85 5.70
C VAL A 128 11.52 -1.65 5.42
N THR A 129 11.44 -0.67 6.33
CA THR A 129 10.60 0.52 6.13
C THR A 129 10.98 1.32 4.88
N VAL A 130 12.28 1.58 4.68
CA VAL A 130 12.76 2.34 3.51
C VAL A 130 12.57 1.54 2.22
N CYS A 131 12.89 0.25 2.23
CA CYS A 131 12.74 -0.60 1.04
C CYS A 131 11.27 -0.75 0.65
N SER A 132 10.35 -0.94 1.61
CA SER A 132 8.91 -0.99 1.34
C SER A 132 8.39 0.31 0.74
N MET A 133 8.84 1.48 1.22
CA MET A 133 8.48 2.76 0.59
C MET A 133 8.94 2.82 -0.86
N VAL A 134 10.21 2.49 -1.14
CA VAL A 134 10.76 2.53 -2.50
C VAL A 134 10.06 1.54 -3.42
N LEU A 135 9.83 0.30 -2.97
CA LEU A 135 9.11 -0.72 -3.75
C LEU A 135 7.68 -0.30 -4.05
N SER A 136 6.96 0.27 -3.07
CA SER A 136 5.60 0.77 -3.27
C SER A 136 5.54 1.88 -4.32
N VAL A 137 6.45 2.85 -4.26
CA VAL A 137 6.51 3.95 -5.24
C VAL A 137 6.87 3.44 -6.63
N LEU A 138 7.86 2.55 -6.76
CA LEU A 138 8.26 1.99 -8.05
C LEU A 138 7.16 1.12 -8.66
N SER A 139 6.47 0.32 -7.85
CA SER A 139 5.35 -0.53 -8.28
C SER A 139 4.18 0.32 -8.77
N ALA A 140 3.80 1.36 -8.00
CA ALA A 140 2.75 2.28 -8.40
C ALA A 140 3.11 3.04 -9.69
N PHE A 141 4.34 3.56 -9.80
CA PHE A 141 4.80 4.30 -10.98
C PHE A 141 4.81 3.44 -12.24
N SER A 142 5.38 2.23 -12.15
CA SER A 142 5.40 1.29 -13.28
C SER A 142 3.99 0.79 -13.64
N GLY A 143 3.14 0.50 -12.65
CA GLY A 143 1.74 0.12 -12.86
C GLY A 143 0.92 1.19 -13.58
N ILE A 144 1.11 2.47 -13.24
CA ILE A 144 0.44 3.59 -13.93
C ILE A 144 0.90 3.69 -15.39
N ILE A 145 2.21 3.61 -15.66
CA ILE A 145 2.75 3.68 -17.03
C ILE A 145 2.18 2.54 -17.89
N ILE A 146 2.16 1.31 -17.35
CA ILE A 146 1.61 0.14 -18.05
C ILE A 146 0.11 0.30 -18.30
N SER A 147 -0.64 0.84 -17.32
CA SER A 147 -2.07 1.11 -17.47
C SER A 147 -2.37 2.09 -18.60
N ILE A 148 -1.57 3.15 -18.73
CA ILE A 148 -1.72 4.16 -19.80
C ILE A 148 -1.47 3.52 -21.18
N LEU A 149 -0.48 2.63 -21.28
CA LEU A 149 -0.14 1.95 -22.54
C LEU A 149 -1.18 0.89 -22.95
N ALA A 150 -1.72 0.15 -21.98
CA ALA A 150 -2.62 -0.98 -22.23
C ALA A 150 -4.11 -0.58 -22.25
N GLY A 151 -4.45 0.67 -21.89
CA GLY A 151 -5.84 1.13 -21.76
C GLY A 151 -6.65 0.39 -20.69
N THR A 152 -5.98 -0.38 -19.83
CA THR A 152 -6.59 -1.21 -18.79
C THR A 152 -6.75 -0.44 -17.48
N PRO A 153 -7.68 -0.84 -16.60
CA PRO A 153 -7.89 -0.24 -15.30
C PRO A 153 -6.61 -0.05 -14.48
N VAL A 154 -6.35 1.19 -14.07
CA VAL A 154 -5.15 1.58 -13.30
C VAL A 154 -5.04 0.77 -12.01
N GLY A 155 -6.18 0.49 -11.37
CA GLY A 155 -6.12 -0.18 -10.08
C GLY A 155 -5.69 -1.64 -10.12
N SER A 156 -6.13 -2.37 -11.13
CA SER A 156 -5.82 -3.80 -11.24
C SER A 156 -4.43 -4.04 -11.79
N THR A 157 -3.94 -3.13 -12.64
CA THR A 157 -2.56 -3.18 -13.15
C THR A 157 -1.54 -2.91 -12.06
N ILE A 158 -1.76 -1.92 -11.18
CA ILE A 158 -0.88 -1.68 -10.02
C ILE A 158 -0.81 -2.92 -9.13
N VAL A 159 -1.97 -3.53 -8.80
CA VAL A 159 -1.99 -4.76 -7.98
C VAL A 159 -1.27 -5.92 -8.69
N ALA A 160 -1.43 -6.05 -10.00
CA ALA A 160 -0.73 -7.09 -10.78
C ALA A 160 0.80 -6.89 -10.74
N VAL A 161 1.27 -5.65 -10.85
CA VAL A 161 2.70 -5.32 -10.72
C VAL A 161 3.19 -5.60 -9.29
N ASP A 162 2.45 -5.21 -8.25
CA ASP A 162 2.80 -5.49 -6.86
C ASP A 162 2.93 -7.00 -6.58
N VAL A 163 2.01 -7.80 -7.12
CA VAL A 163 2.08 -9.27 -7.02
C VAL A 163 3.30 -9.81 -7.76
N GLY A 164 3.65 -9.25 -8.92
CA GLY A 164 4.87 -9.61 -9.66
C GLY A 164 6.14 -9.28 -8.89
N VAL A 165 6.23 -8.08 -8.31
CA VAL A 165 7.35 -7.64 -7.48
C VAL A 165 7.48 -8.51 -6.22
N PHE A 166 6.35 -8.81 -5.58
CA PHE A 166 6.31 -9.73 -4.44
C PHE A 166 6.81 -11.13 -4.81
N ALA A 167 6.39 -11.67 -5.96
CA ALA A 167 6.86 -12.96 -6.45
C ALA A 167 8.38 -12.96 -6.72
N LEU A 168 8.92 -11.89 -7.30
CA LEU A 168 10.37 -11.74 -7.52
C LEU A 168 11.14 -11.65 -6.19
N CYS A 169 10.68 -10.85 -5.23
CA CYS A 169 11.28 -10.77 -3.90
C CYS A 169 11.19 -12.12 -3.15
N CYS A 170 10.08 -12.83 -3.31
CA CYS A 170 9.86 -14.17 -2.75
C CYS A 170 10.88 -15.17 -3.32
N LEU A 171 11.11 -15.15 -4.63
CA LEU A 171 12.09 -15.98 -5.33
C LEU A 171 13.52 -15.65 -4.87
N TYR A 172 13.86 -14.36 -4.81
CA TYR A 172 15.17 -13.90 -4.35
C TYR A 172 15.44 -14.29 -2.89
N GLY A 173 14.45 -14.11 -2.01
CA GLY A 173 14.53 -14.51 -0.61
C GLY A 173 14.64 -16.04 -0.43
N PHE A 174 14.03 -16.83 -1.30
CA PHE A 174 14.18 -18.28 -1.30
C PHE A 174 15.59 -18.70 -1.75
N ILE A 175 16.14 -18.09 -2.80
CA ILE A 175 17.48 -18.37 -3.31
C ILE A 175 18.56 -17.98 -2.29
N THR A 176 18.45 -16.79 -1.69
CA THR A 176 19.42 -16.31 -0.70
C THR A 176 19.25 -16.97 0.69
N GLY A 177 18.02 -17.35 1.06
CA GLY A 177 17.73 -18.11 2.29
C GLY A 177 18.09 -19.60 2.21
N GLY A 178 18.10 -20.19 1.01
CA GLY A 178 18.54 -21.57 0.77
C GLY A 178 20.05 -21.78 0.95
N PHE A 179 20.86 -20.73 0.85
CA PHE A 179 22.31 -20.77 1.06
C PHE A 179 22.75 -20.65 2.53
N LYS A 180 21.79 -20.55 3.47
CA LYS A 180 22.07 -20.40 4.90
C LYS A 180 21.33 -21.44 5.77
N LYS A 181 21.26 -22.67 5.27
CA LYS A 181 21.02 -23.87 6.09
C LYS A 181 22.28 -24.71 6.14
#